data_AF-A0A964KSY6-F1
#
_entry.id   AF-A0A964KSY6-F1
#
_cell.length_a   1.000
_cell.length_b   1.000
_cell.length_c   1.000
_cell.angle_alpha   90.00
_cell.angle_beta   90.00
_cell.angle_gamma   90.00
#
_symmetry.space_group_name_H-M   'P 1'
#
loop_
_entity.id
_entity.type
_entity.pdbx_description
1 polymer ?
#
loop_
_entity_poly.entity_id
_entity_poly.type
_entity_poly.pdbx_seq_one_letter_code
_entity_poly.pdbx_strand_id
1 'polypeptide(L)'
;MSGQPIPAVVRDVIVAVATANHDAVAALATYQQVGCTTAPGLGGPPKCGPGDAAGTAYAVFPTGACESEWSVDAGAALAALLRQPLALYGAVTVQAPTPDPEPYWPKGQYAVLFKVNAGAEAPPSGVYFILSPAGIVRAHAMCGSGPGAETELLRGVGASGFLVPPPERELR
;
A
#
# COMPACT_ATOMS: atom_id res chain seq x y z
N MET A 1 -4.65 -27.17 7.48
CA MET A 1 -4.60 -25.78 7.98
C MET A 1 -5.93 -25.15 7.61
N SER A 2 -6.80 -24.86 8.58
CA SER A 2 -8.08 -24.20 8.31
C SER A 2 -7.78 -22.77 7.90
N GLY A 3 -7.80 -22.48 6.60
CA GLY A 3 -7.52 -21.14 6.08
C GLY A 3 -8.50 -20.14 6.68
N GLN A 4 -7.98 -19.08 7.31
CA GLN A 4 -8.81 -17.99 7.79
C GLN A 4 -9.59 -17.40 6.61
N PRO A 5 -10.89 -17.09 6.75
CA PRO A 5 -11.65 -16.48 5.66
C PRO A 5 -10.99 -15.17 5.24
N ILE A 6 -10.89 -14.96 3.92
CA ILE A 6 -10.35 -13.72 3.35
C ILE A 6 -11.34 -12.57 3.65
N PRO A 7 -10.90 -11.48 4.32
CA PRO A 7 -11.73 -10.31 4.57
C PRO A 7 -12.30 -9.70 3.28
N ALA A 8 -13.50 -9.13 3.35
CA ALA A 8 -14.15 -8.52 2.18
C ALA A 8 -13.27 -7.46 1.50
N VAL A 9 -12.72 -6.51 2.27
CA VAL A 9 -11.82 -5.46 1.73
C VAL A 9 -10.60 -6.02 1.00
N VAL A 10 -10.03 -7.13 1.49
CA VAL A 10 -8.89 -7.79 0.85
C VAL A 10 -9.32 -8.37 -0.50
N ARG A 11 -10.45 -9.08 -0.53
CA ARG A 11 -11.02 -9.63 -1.77
C ARG A 11 -11.36 -8.53 -2.77
N ASP A 12 -11.97 -7.44 -2.31
CA ASP A 12 -12.44 -6.35 -3.18
C ASP A 12 -11.26 -5.64 -3.85
N VAL A 13 -10.16 -5.39 -3.12
CA VAL A 13 -8.90 -4.87 -3.69
C VAL A 13 -8.30 -5.86 -4.70
N ILE A 14 -8.24 -7.17 -4.35
CA ILE A 14 -7.72 -8.20 -5.26
C ILE A 14 -8.49 -8.23 -6.57
N VAL A 15 -9.82 -8.24 -6.51
CA VAL A 15 -10.69 -8.27 -7.68
C VAL A 15 -10.52 -6.99 -8.51
N ALA A 16 -10.58 -5.82 -7.88
CA ALA A 16 -10.48 -4.54 -8.59
C ALA A 16 -9.15 -4.40 -9.34
N VAL A 17 -8.03 -4.79 -8.72
CA VAL A 17 -6.70 -4.79 -9.37
C VAL A 17 -6.63 -5.84 -10.47
N ALA A 18 -7.09 -7.07 -10.23
CA ALA A 18 -7.04 -8.14 -11.23
C ALA A 18 -7.88 -7.85 -12.48
N THR A 19 -8.98 -7.11 -12.33
CA THR A 19 -9.82 -6.67 -13.46
C THR A 19 -9.39 -5.33 -14.07
N ALA A 20 -8.26 -4.76 -13.65
CA ALA A 20 -7.78 -3.43 -14.06
C ALA A 20 -8.84 -2.32 -13.91
N ASN A 21 -9.70 -2.42 -12.89
CA ASN A 21 -10.75 -1.45 -12.63
C ASN A 21 -10.24 -0.35 -11.70
N HIS A 22 -9.58 0.65 -12.28
CA HIS A 22 -8.94 1.73 -11.50
C HIS A 22 -9.95 2.54 -10.68
N ASP A 23 -11.16 2.76 -11.20
CA ASP A 23 -12.23 3.47 -10.48
C ASP A 23 -12.67 2.69 -9.24
N ALA A 24 -12.78 1.35 -9.34
CA ALA A 24 -13.09 0.51 -8.19
C ALA A 24 -11.97 0.53 -7.15
N VAL A 25 -10.69 0.56 -7.56
CA VAL A 25 -9.58 0.70 -6.60
C VAL A 25 -9.60 2.08 -5.94
N ALA A 26 -9.82 3.15 -6.71
CA ALA A 26 -9.90 4.51 -6.19
C ALA A 26 -11.06 4.70 -5.20
N ALA A 27 -12.21 4.07 -5.46
CA ALA A 27 -13.36 4.10 -4.57
C ALA A 27 -13.10 3.44 -3.20
N LEU A 28 -12.07 2.59 -3.09
CA LEU A 28 -11.66 1.96 -1.83
C LEU A 28 -10.68 2.83 -1.03
N ALA A 29 -10.24 3.97 -1.55
CA ALA A 29 -9.28 4.84 -0.87
C ALA A 29 -9.87 5.49 0.38
N THR A 30 -9.17 5.40 1.50
CA THR A 30 -9.51 6.06 2.77
C THR A 30 -8.53 7.21 3.03
N TYR A 31 -9.03 8.43 2.88
CA TYR A 31 -8.26 9.64 3.17
C TYR A 31 -8.02 9.82 4.67
N GLN A 32 -6.85 10.36 5.00
CA GLN A 32 -6.43 10.76 6.33
C GLN A 32 -6.57 12.27 6.49
N GLN A 33 -6.88 12.73 7.70
CA GLN A 33 -6.83 14.15 8.04
C GLN A 33 -5.46 14.45 8.64
N VAL A 34 -4.62 15.17 7.89
CA VAL A 34 -3.24 15.47 8.30
C VAL A 34 -3.01 16.97 8.23
N GLY A 35 -2.46 17.54 9.30
CA GLY A 35 -2.07 18.94 9.31
C GLY A 35 -0.93 19.21 8.33
N CYS A 36 -1.08 20.24 7.50
CA CYS A 36 -0.06 20.64 6.55
C CYS A 36 1.17 21.25 7.25
N THR A 37 2.32 21.25 6.57
CA THR A 37 3.56 21.88 7.05
C THR A 37 4.12 22.88 6.03
N THR A 38 4.70 23.97 6.53
CA THR A 38 5.51 24.91 5.75
C THR A 38 7.00 24.56 5.80
N ALA A 39 7.39 23.60 6.65
CA ALA A 39 8.78 23.20 6.78
C ALA A 39 9.26 22.44 5.52
N PRO A 40 10.50 22.69 5.05
CA PRO A 40 11.09 21.89 3.98
C PRO A 40 11.37 20.46 4.46
N GLY A 41 11.41 19.52 3.52
CA GLY A 41 11.75 18.12 3.80
C GLY A 41 10.91 17.13 2.98
N LEU A 42 11.52 15.96 2.72
CA LEU A 42 10.92 14.80 2.06
C LEU A 42 10.23 13.90 3.10
N GLY A 43 9.19 13.17 2.70
CA GLY A 43 8.52 12.19 3.58
C GLY A 43 7.69 12.76 4.74
N GLY A 44 7.64 14.08 4.90
CA GLY A 44 6.90 14.74 5.97
C GLY A 44 5.40 14.90 5.67
N PRO A 45 4.66 15.59 6.56
CA PRO A 45 3.26 15.97 6.33
C PRO A 45 3.06 16.72 4.98
N PRO A 46 1.83 16.78 4.44
CA PRO A 46 1.56 17.49 3.19
C PRO A 46 1.96 18.96 3.30
N LYS A 47 2.37 19.58 2.19
CA LYS A 47 2.74 21.00 2.20
C LYS A 47 1.51 21.89 2.26
N CYS A 48 1.60 22.99 3.00
CA CYS A 48 0.53 23.98 3.05
C CYS A 48 0.39 24.69 1.70
N GLY A 49 -0.85 24.92 1.29
CA GLY A 49 -1.20 25.75 0.16
C GLY A 49 -0.96 27.25 0.44
N PRO A 50 -1.00 28.10 -0.59
CA PRO A 50 -0.81 29.53 -0.43
C PRO A 50 -1.82 30.15 0.54
N GLY A 51 -1.33 30.75 1.62
CA GLY A 51 -2.15 31.45 2.61
C GLY A 51 -2.65 30.58 3.78
N ASP A 52 -2.46 29.25 3.72
CA ASP A 52 -2.86 28.37 4.82
C ASP A 52 -1.86 28.43 5.97
N ALA A 53 -2.38 28.40 7.20
CA ALA A 53 -1.56 28.29 8.39
C ALA A 53 -1.00 26.85 8.53
N ALA A 54 0.21 26.72 9.06
CA ALA A 54 0.76 25.41 9.42
C ALA A 54 -0.18 24.66 10.37
N GLY A 55 -0.37 23.37 10.12
CA GLY A 55 -1.33 22.52 10.83
C GLY A 55 -2.75 22.51 10.26
N THR A 56 -3.05 23.30 9.22
CA THR A 56 -4.34 23.22 8.51
C THR A 56 -4.59 21.80 8.03
N ALA A 57 -5.70 21.20 8.43
CA ALA A 57 -6.00 19.80 8.14
C ALA A 57 -6.38 19.61 6.68
N TYR A 58 -5.65 18.74 5.98
CA TYR A 58 -5.94 18.33 4.61
C TYR A 58 -6.42 16.88 4.60
N ALA A 59 -7.40 16.59 3.73
CA ALA A 59 -7.75 15.23 3.37
C ALA A 59 -6.73 14.71 2.37
N VAL A 60 -5.86 13.80 2.82
CA VAL A 60 -4.76 13.25 2.01
C VAL A 60 -4.66 11.73 2.09
N PHE A 61 -4.14 11.13 1.04
CA PHE A 61 -3.95 9.70 0.91
C PHE A 61 -2.45 9.33 0.96
N PRO A 62 -2.05 8.42 1.86
CA PRO A 62 -0.69 7.88 1.92
C PRO A 62 -0.29 7.12 0.66
N THR A 63 0.74 7.59 -0.02
CA THR A 63 1.30 6.89 -1.18
C THR A 63 2.81 7.05 -1.29
N GLY A 64 3.42 6.59 -2.39
CA GLY A 64 4.84 6.78 -2.66
C GLY A 64 5.57 5.50 -3.09
N ALA A 65 6.88 5.50 -2.91
CA ALA A 65 7.77 4.38 -3.25
C ALA A 65 8.81 4.17 -2.14
N CYS A 66 10.07 4.54 -2.40
CA CYS A 66 11.16 4.52 -1.42
C CYS A 66 10.97 5.53 -0.30
N GLU A 67 10.39 6.68 -0.64
CA GLU A 67 9.94 7.67 0.32
C GLU A 67 8.42 7.69 0.26
N SER A 68 7.81 7.83 1.45
CA SER A 68 6.37 8.01 1.56
C SER A 68 6.00 9.45 1.21
N GLU A 69 4.79 9.65 0.72
CA GLU A 69 4.24 10.95 0.38
C GLU A 69 2.72 11.00 0.65
N TRP A 70 2.16 12.19 0.56
CA TRP A 70 0.75 12.46 0.75
C TRP A 70 0.17 13.02 -0.54
N SER A 71 -0.88 12.39 -1.08
CA SER A 71 -1.62 12.88 -2.24
C SER A 71 -2.97 13.46 -1.82
N VAL A 72 -3.36 14.60 -2.35
CA VAL A 72 -4.75 15.12 -2.23
C VAL A 72 -5.71 14.44 -3.21
N ASP A 73 -5.19 13.67 -4.16
CA ASP A 73 -5.94 12.91 -5.16
C ASP A 73 -5.50 11.45 -5.14
N ALA A 74 -6.22 10.62 -4.38
CA ALA A 74 -5.95 9.19 -4.32
C ALA A 74 -6.18 8.49 -5.66
N GLY A 75 -7.14 8.96 -6.48
CA GLY A 75 -7.46 8.35 -7.77
C GLY A 75 -6.28 8.46 -8.73
N ALA A 76 -5.72 9.65 -8.86
CA ALA A 76 -4.52 9.88 -9.68
C ALA A 76 -3.30 9.10 -9.15
N ALA A 77 -3.09 9.08 -7.83
CA ALA A 77 -1.99 8.33 -7.21
C ALA A 77 -2.11 6.82 -7.45
N LEU A 78 -3.29 6.25 -7.23
CA LEU A 78 -3.56 4.83 -7.44
C LEU A 78 -3.46 4.46 -8.92
N ALA A 79 -4.01 5.27 -9.81
CA ALA A 79 -3.86 5.08 -11.25
C ALA A 79 -2.38 5.07 -11.67
N ALA A 80 -1.52 5.87 -11.02
CA ALA A 80 -0.10 5.88 -11.30
C ALA A 80 0.61 4.57 -10.90
N LEU A 81 0.20 3.95 -9.79
CA LEU A 81 0.71 2.65 -9.33
C LEU A 81 0.21 1.49 -10.20
N LEU A 82 -1.00 1.60 -10.73
CA LEU A 82 -1.67 0.56 -11.51
C LEU A 82 -1.40 0.65 -13.03
N ARG A 83 -0.46 1.50 -13.49
CA ARG A 83 -0.19 1.67 -14.93
C ARG A 83 0.29 0.39 -15.62
N GLN A 84 0.87 -0.55 -14.89
CA GLN A 84 1.37 -1.80 -15.43
C GLN A 84 0.50 -2.97 -14.98
N PRO A 85 0.35 -4.02 -15.80
CA PRO A 85 -0.36 -5.22 -15.38
C PRO A 85 0.27 -5.81 -14.12
N LEU A 86 -0.58 -6.10 -13.14
CA LEU A 86 -0.18 -6.62 -11.84
C LEU A 86 -0.66 -8.05 -11.65
N ALA A 87 0.19 -8.91 -11.09
CA ALA A 87 -0.16 -10.25 -10.64
C ALA A 87 -0.16 -10.29 -9.11
N LEU A 88 -1.20 -10.90 -8.51
CA LEU A 88 -1.25 -11.07 -7.07
C LEU A 88 -0.05 -11.93 -6.62
N TYR A 89 0.74 -11.40 -5.68
CA TYR A 89 1.79 -12.17 -5.03
C TYR A 89 1.29 -12.80 -3.74
N GLY A 90 0.56 -12.05 -2.91
CA GLY A 90 0.02 -12.60 -1.67
C GLY A 90 -0.75 -11.56 -0.86
N ALA A 91 -1.46 -12.04 0.16
CA ALA A 91 -2.17 -11.20 1.11
C ALA A 91 -1.91 -11.71 2.53
N VAL A 92 -1.73 -10.79 3.47
CA VAL A 92 -1.33 -11.09 4.86
C VAL A 92 -2.13 -10.30 5.88
N THR A 93 -2.22 -10.82 7.08
CA THR A 93 -2.53 -10.02 8.27
C THR A 93 -1.29 -9.23 8.68
N VAL A 94 -1.50 -8.00 9.12
CA VAL A 94 -0.45 -7.09 9.59
C VAL A 94 -0.57 -6.92 11.10
N GLN A 95 0.58 -6.99 11.77
CA GLN A 95 0.74 -6.58 13.15
C GLN A 95 1.85 -5.54 13.22
N ALA A 96 1.54 -4.36 13.75
CA ALA A 96 2.53 -3.30 13.87
C ALA A 96 3.72 -3.77 14.72
N PRO A 97 4.97 -3.59 14.25
CA PRO A 97 6.14 -3.92 15.06
C PRO A 97 6.20 -3.05 16.31
N THR A 98 6.83 -3.56 17.37
CA THR A 98 7.05 -2.81 18.63
C THR A 98 8.56 -2.77 18.92
N PRO A 99 9.21 -1.58 18.92
CA PRO A 99 8.64 -0.27 18.62
C PRO A 99 8.30 -0.10 17.12
N ASP A 100 7.32 0.76 16.81
CA ASP A 100 6.93 1.06 15.44
C ASP A 100 7.92 2.07 14.82
N PRO A 101 8.61 1.73 13.72
CA PRO A 101 9.54 2.64 13.05
C PRO A 101 8.82 3.77 12.28
N GLU A 102 7.52 3.66 11.99
CA GLU A 102 6.75 4.71 11.31
C GLU A 102 5.43 5.02 12.05
N PRO A 103 5.48 5.55 13.29
CA PRO A 103 4.31 5.68 14.16
C PRO A 103 3.23 6.64 13.64
N TYR A 104 3.55 7.45 12.63
CA TYR A 104 2.66 8.44 12.04
C TYR A 104 1.96 7.97 10.76
N TRP A 105 2.26 6.76 10.28
CA TRP A 105 1.68 6.19 9.06
C TRP A 105 0.62 5.13 9.41
N PRO A 106 -0.53 5.11 8.72
CA PRO A 106 -1.57 4.12 9.00
C PRO A 106 -1.08 2.71 8.68
N LYS A 107 -1.20 1.80 9.65
CA LYS A 107 -0.70 0.42 9.57
C LYS A 107 -1.73 -0.61 9.11
N GLY A 108 -3.01 -0.25 9.12
CA GLY A 108 -4.10 -1.17 8.77
C GLY A 108 -4.08 -2.47 9.58
N GLN A 109 -4.84 -3.45 9.11
CA GLN A 109 -4.88 -4.82 9.64
C GLN A 109 -4.43 -5.86 8.60
N TYR A 110 -4.33 -5.46 7.34
CA TYR A 110 -3.99 -6.35 6.23
C TYR A 110 -3.03 -5.67 5.26
N ALA A 111 -2.26 -6.47 4.55
CA ALA A 111 -1.52 -6.01 3.38
C ALA A 111 -1.78 -6.93 2.19
N VAL A 112 -1.89 -6.35 1.00
CA VAL A 112 -1.99 -7.08 -0.27
C VAL A 112 -0.83 -6.65 -1.15
N LEU A 113 -0.09 -7.62 -1.67
CA LEU A 113 1.11 -7.40 -2.44
C LEU A 113 0.92 -7.93 -3.86
N PHE A 114 1.26 -7.10 -4.84
CA PHE A 114 1.22 -7.42 -6.26
C PHE A 114 2.60 -7.25 -6.87
N LYS A 115 2.94 -8.13 -7.81
CA LYS A 115 4.11 -8.00 -8.67
C LYS A 115 3.72 -7.37 -9.99
N VAL A 116 4.60 -6.54 -10.53
CA VAL A 116 4.50 -6.15 -11.93
C VAL A 116 4.70 -7.40 -12.78
N ASN A 117 3.75 -7.69 -13.66
CA ASN A 117 3.88 -8.74 -14.67
C ASN A 117 4.68 -8.21 -15.87
N ALA A 118 5.91 -7.79 -15.59
CA ALA A 118 6.90 -7.54 -16.61
C ALA A 118 7.65 -8.86 -16.78
N GLY A 119 7.82 -9.33 -18.02
CA GLY A 119 8.46 -10.61 -18.31
C GLY A 119 9.84 -10.80 -17.65
N ALA A 120 10.45 -11.95 -17.85
CA ALA A 120 11.60 -12.44 -17.07
C ALA A 120 12.84 -11.51 -16.93
N GLU A 121 12.94 -10.44 -17.71
CA GLU A 121 14.09 -9.52 -17.72
C GLU A 121 13.91 -8.23 -16.90
N ALA A 122 12.69 -7.91 -16.44
CA ALA A 122 12.49 -6.71 -15.64
C ALA A 122 12.91 -6.94 -14.18
N PRO A 123 13.54 -5.95 -13.53
CA PRO A 123 13.83 -6.05 -12.10
C PRO A 123 12.52 -6.26 -11.32
N PRO A 124 12.54 -7.06 -10.23
CA PRO A 124 11.38 -7.26 -9.37
C PRO A 124 10.86 -5.91 -8.92
N SER A 125 9.61 -5.63 -9.28
CA SER A 125 8.88 -4.44 -8.88
C SER A 125 7.46 -4.86 -8.53
N GLY A 126 6.78 -4.03 -7.76
CA GLY A 126 5.46 -4.36 -7.28
C GLY A 126 4.76 -3.17 -6.66
N VAL A 127 3.53 -3.41 -6.27
CA VAL A 127 2.69 -2.46 -5.54
C VAL A 127 2.13 -3.18 -4.34
N TYR A 128 2.09 -2.50 -3.21
CA TYR A 128 1.44 -3.00 -2.02
C TYR A 128 0.40 -2.03 -1.50
N PHE A 129 -0.64 -2.60 -0.93
CA PHE A 129 -1.73 -1.88 -0.30
C PHE A 129 -1.79 -2.28 1.17
N ILE A 130 -1.88 -1.30 2.06
CA ILE A 130 -2.21 -1.51 3.47
C ILE A 130 -3.69 -1.20 3.64
N LEU A 131 -4.43 -2.13 4.25
CA LEU A 131 -5.89 -2.09 4.29
C LEU A 131 -6.40 -2.11 5.73
N SER A 132 -7.50 -1.40 5.94
CA SER A 132 -8.37 -1.56 7.10
C SER A 132 -9.74 -2.11 6.67
N PRO A 133 -10.64 -2.50 7.58
CA PRO A 133 -12.02 -2.86 7.22
C PRO A 133 -12.76 -1.79 6.40
N ALA A 134 -12.36 -0.51 6.51
CA ALA A 134 -12.97 0.59 5.78
C ALA A 134 -12.44 0.78 4.35
N GLY A 135 -11.26 0.23 4.01
CA GLY A 135 -10.66 0.42 2.70
C GLY A 135 -9.13 0.44 2.70
N ILE A 136 -8.55 0.90 1.59
CA ILE A 136 -7.12 1.14 1.40
C ILE A 136 -6.73 2.37 2.22
N VAL A 137 -5.83 2.20 3.18
CA VAL A 137 -5.31 3.31 3.99
C VAL A 137 -3.93 3.78 3.55
N ARG A 138 -3.23 2.99 2.73
CA ARG A 138 -1.93 3.33 2.12
C ARG A 138 -1.68 2.48 0.88
N ALA A 139 -1.09 3.05 -0.17
CA ALA A 139 -0.71 2.31 -1.39
C ALA A 139 0.63 2.78 -1.94
N HIS A 140 1.59 1.86 -2.11
CA HIS A 140 2.97 2.21 -2.44
C HIS A 140 3.52 1.29 -3.52
N ALA A 141 4.42 1.83 -4.34
CA ALA A 141 5.34 1.01 -5.10
C ALA A 141 6.38 0.40 -4.17
N MET A 142 6.81 -0.82 -4.47
CA MET A 142 7.94 -1.44 -3.79
C MET A 142 9.22 -0.64 -4.05
N CYS A 143 9.96 -0.35 -2.99
CA CYS A 143 11.32 0.16 -3.10
C CYS A 143 12.30 -1.00 -3.04
N GLY A 144 13.28 -1.00 -3.94
CA GLY A 144 14.27 -2.06 -4.06
C GLY A 144 13.89 -3.12 -5.10
N SER A 145 14.91 -3.78 -5.61
CA SER A 145 14.81 -4.85 -6.58
C SER A 145 15.73 -5.99 -6.16
N GLY A 146 15.37 -7.21 -6.55
CA GLY A 146 16.19 -8.39 -6.34
C GLY A 146 15.42 -9.55 -5.70
N PRO A 147 16.04 -10.74 -5.66
CA PRO A 147 15.42 -11.93 -5.08
C PRO A 147 15.05 -11.69 -3.62
N GLY A 148 13.79 -11.92 -3.26
CA GLY A 148 13.33 -11.84 -1.87
C GLY A 148 12.84 -10.46 -1.41
N ALA A 149 12.87 -9.44 -2.26
CA ALA A 149 12.36 -8.10 -1.94
C ALA A 149 10.91 -8.13 -1.43
N GLU A 150 10.08 -9.06 -1.91
CA GLU A 150 8.69 -9.23 -1.47
C GLU A 150 8.62 -9.80 -0.05
N THR A 151 9.53 -10.73 0.27
CA THR A 151 9.62 -11.29 1.63
C THR A 151 10.11 -10.26 2.62
N GLU A 152 11.09 -9.44 2.23
CA GLU A 152 11.57 -8.32 3.05
C GLU A 152 10.48 -7.28 3.27
N LEU A 153 9.73 -6.93 2.21
CA LEU A 153 8.60 -6.03 2.33
C LEU A 153 7.51 -6.58 3.25
N LEU A 154 7.11 -7.84 3.08
CA LEU A 154 6.12 -8.47 3.97
C LEU A 154 6.58 -8.41 5.44
N ARG A 155 7.88 -8.63 5.71
CA ARG A 155 8.44 -8.47 7.05
C ARG A 155 8.37 -7.01 7.51
N GLY A 156 8.76 -6.05 6.66
CA GLY A 156 8.78 -4.63 6.97
C GLY A 156 7.39 -4.06 7.30
N VAL A 157 6.35 -4.53 6.61
CA VAL A 157 4.96 -4.15 6.91
C VAL A 157 4.38 -4.91 8.10
N GLY A 158 5.13 -5.83 8.73
CA GLY A 158 4.68 -6.57 9.91
C GLY A 158 3.76 -7.75 9.62
N ALA A 159 3.97 -8.48 8.52
CA ALA A 159 3.18 -9.67 8.20
C ALA A 159 3.23 -10.71 9.33
N SER A 160 2.05 -11.11 9.82
CA SER A 160 1.89 -12.06 10.94
C SER A 160 1.23 -13.38 10.52
N GLY A 161 0.57 -13.43 9.37
CA GLY A 161 -0.10 -14.60 8.84
C GLY A 161 -0.53 -14.42 7.39
N PHE A 162 -0.67 -15.52 6.64
CA PHE A 162 -1.10 -15.47 5.24
C PHE A 162 -2.62 -15.65 5.14
N LEU A 163 -3.25 -14.75 4.40
CA LEU A 163 -4.62 -14.87 3.89
C LEU A 163 -4.60 -15.51 2.50
N VAL A 164 -3.60 -15.14 1.68
CA VAL A 164 -3.28 -15.76 0.39
C VAL A 164 -1.76 -15.96 0.35
N PRO A 165 -1.25 -17.20 0.31
CA PRO A 165 0.19 -17.45 0.29
C PRO A 165 0.80 -17.10 -1.08
N PRO A 166 2.12 -16.81 -1.12
CA PRO A 166 2.86 -16.71 -2.37
C PRO A 166 2.82 -18.00 -3.18
N PRO A 167 2.81 -17.92 -4.52
CA PRO A 167 2.74 -19.11 -5.39
C PRO A 167 3.90 -20.09 -5.15
N GLU A 168 5.07 -19.59 -4.75
CA GLU A 168 6.26 -20.40 -4.45
C GLU A 168 6.13 -21.24 -3.16
N ARG A 169 5.15 -20.93 -2.29
CA ARG A 169 4.92 -21.63 -1.02
C ARG A 169 3.86 -22.74 -1.09
N GLU A 170 3.15 -22.90 -2.20
CA GLU A 170 2.14 -23.97 -2.34
C GLU A 170 2.75 -25.37 -2.55
N LEU A 171 4.08 -25.47 -2.69
CA LEU A 171 4.81 -26.70 -3.05
C LEU A 171 5.63 -27.33 -1.91
N ARG A 172 5.32 -27.07 -0.63
CA ARG A 172 5.99 -27.74 0.51
C ARG A 172 5.02 -28.30 1.54
#